data_AF-A0A2W4LWF7-F1
#
_entry.id   AF-A0A2W4LWF7-F1
#
_cell.length_a   1.000
_cell.length_b   1.000
_cell.length_c   1.000
_cell.angle_alpha   90.00
_cell.angle_beta   90.00
_cell.angle_gamma   90.00
#
_symmetry.space_group_name_H-M   'P 1'
#
loop_
_entity.id
_entity.type
_entity.pdbx_description
1 polymer ?
#
loop_
_entity_poly.entity_id
_entity_poly.type
_entity_poly.pdbx_seq_one_letter_code
_entity_poly.pdbx_strand_id
1 'polypeptide(L)'
;MSARSALAQARRIIVKIGSRALANDPELIPRLAREIAALSRERRGIVVVSSGAIALGCTRLGYRSRPKEMGKLQAAAAAGQSVLMRRYDEAFGSEGLVVAQVLLTHADLADRERLNNARNALGALLEARAIPIINENDTVSTEEIKFGDNDQLAAMVVPLVGADALVLLTDVEGVLDERGRRIPVMTDEERIGTVRATGPRVGTGGIQSKIDAARKATRSGAMVVIAPATRPGVLTELFAGEDVGTLFPRLGTALRARKHWIAFTLRPSGALLLDEGAVRAVRGGKSSLLPVGVTGVCGEFNPGDAVRLVGPDGTEVGRGLTRLG
;
A
#
# COMPACT_ATOMS: atom_id res chain seq x y z
N MET A 1 -4.26 -14.55 22.84
CA MET A 1 -4.15 -13.11 22.50
C MET A 1 -5.08 -12.85 21.32
N SER A 2 -6.03 -11.92 21.41
CA SER A 2 -6.90 -11.57 20.28
C SER A 2 -6.11 -10.88 19.18
N ALA A 3 -6.56 -10.92 17.93
CA ALA A 3 -5.89 -10.25 16.82
C ALA A 3 -5.72 -8.73 17.07
N ARG A 4 -6.68 -8.10 17.77
CA ARG A 4 -6.59 -6.69 18.17
C ARG A 4 -5.56 -6.44 19.28
N SER A 5 -5.44 -7.32 20.27
CA SER A 5 -4.36 -7.22 21.26
C SER A 5 -2.97 -7.44 20.65
N ALA A 6 -2.86 -8.22 19.57
CA ALA A 6 -1.62 -8.31 18.81
C ALA A 6 -1.31 -7.00 18.06
N LEU A 7 -2.32 -6.32 17.50
CA LEU A 7 -2.16 -5.00 16.87
C LEU A 7 -1.56 -3.97 17.82
N ALA A 8 -1.99 -3.96 19.08
CA ALA A 8 -1.45 -3.07 20.10
C ALA A 8 0.07 -3.20 20.28
N GLN A 9 0.66 -4.37 19.99
CA GLN A 9 2.10 -4.63 20.11
C GLN A 9 2.93 -4.19 18.89
N ALA A 10 2.31 -3.67 17.83
CA ALA A 10 3.00 -3.24 16.62
C ALA A 10 4.02 -2.13 16.91
N ARG A 11 5.29 -2.36 16.54
CA ARG A 11 6.40 -1.41 16.75
C ARG A 11 6.69 -0.57 15.52
N ARG A 12 6.50 -1.10 14.32
CA ARG A 12 6.62 -0.34 13.07
C ARG A 12 5.27 -0.22 12.38
N ILE A 13 4.81 1.01 12.18
CA ILE A 13 3.45 1.28 11.71
C ILE A 13 3.51 2.16 10.47
N ILE A 14 2.78 1.77 9.43
CA ILE A 14 2.50 2.62 8.28
C ILE A 14 1.09 3.18 8.42
N VAL A 15 0.93 4.49 8.29
CA VAL A 15 -0.37 5.17 8.23
C VAL A 15 -0.55 5.75 6.84
N LYS A 16 -1.49 5.21 6.07
CA LYS A 16 -1.84 5.71 4.74
C LYS A 16 -3.02 6.64 4.83
N ILE A 17 -2.89 7.84 4.26
CA ILE A 17 -3.94 8.86 4.22
C ILE A 17 -4.35 9.13 2.77
N GLY A 18 -5.62 8.88 2.44
CA GLY A 18 -6.14 9.08 1.08
C GLY A 18 -6.47 10.54 0.73
N SER A 19 -6.45 10.87 -0.56
CA SER A 19 -6.71 12.23 -1.07
C SER A 19 -8.05 12.81 -0.62
N ARG A 20 -9.11 12.00 -0.58
CA ARG A 20 -10.45 12.46 -0.15
C ARG A 20 -10.48 12.85 1.32
N ALA A 21 -9.84 12.06 2.18
CA ALA A 21 -9.76 12.35 3.60
C ALA A 21 -9.04 13.70 3.84
N LEU A 22 -7.91 13.92 3.14
CA LEU A 22 -7.16 15.17 3.23
C LEU A 22 -7.90 16.38 2.64
N ALA A 23 -8.67 16.18 1.56
CA ALA A 23 -9.40 17.27 0.92
C ALA A 23 -10.61 17.74 1.75
N ASN A 24 -11.25 16.82 2.47
CA ASN A 24 -12.49 17.10 3.21
C ASN A 24 -12.24 17.62 4.63
N ASP A 25 -11.05 17.40 5.19
CA ASP A 25 -10.73 17.77 6.57
C ASP A 25 -9.34 18.40 6.67
N PRO A 26 -9.24 19.74 6.75
CA PRO A 26 -7.95 20.42 6.92
C PRO A 26 -7.28 20.12 8.26
N GLU A 27 -8.04 19.73 9.28
CA GLU A 27 -7.53 19.38 10.62
C GLU A 27 -7.05 17.93 10.72
N LEU A 28 -7.21 17.14 9.65
CA LEU A 28 -6.78 15.75 9.64
C LEU A 28 -5.28 15.60 9.90
N ILE A 29 -4.43 16.39 9.22
CA ILE A 29 -2.97 16.33 9.43
C ILE A 29 -2.59 16.74 10.86
N PRO A 30 -3.01 17.92 11.38
CA PRO A 30 -2.77 18.29 12.78
C PRO A 30 -3.26 17.26 13.80
N ARG A 31 -4.44 16.67 13.59
CA ARG A 31 -4.99 15.64 14.46
C ARG A 31 -4.15 14.37 14.44
N LEU A 32 -3.78 13.88 13.25
CA LEU A 32 -2.93 12.70 13.11
C LEU A 32 -1.52 12.96 13.63
N ALA A 33 -0.98 14.18 13.53
CA ALA A 33 0.32 14.53 14.09
C ALA A 33 0.33 14.33 15.62
N ARG A 34 -0.71 14.80 16.33
CA ARG A 34 -0.89 14.58 17.78
C ARG A 34 -0.95 13.10 18.14
N GLU A 35 -1.75 12.33 17.41
CA GLU A 35 -1.90 10.89 17.65
C GLU A 35 -0.60 10.12 17.34
N ILE A 36 0.09 10.46 16.25
CA ILE A 36 1.38 9.87 15.89
C ILE A 36 2.46 10.26 16.90
N ALA A 37 2.44 11.48 17.44
CA ALA A 37 3.35 11.89 18.50
C ALA A 37 3.16 11.07 19.77
N ALA A 38 1.93 10.76 20.17
CA ALA A 38 1.66 9.86 21.28
C ALA A 38 2.27 8.46 21.04
N LEU A 39 2.05 7.88 19.85
CA LEU A 39 2.64 6.58 19.49
C LEU A 39 4.17 6.61 19.39
N SER A 40 4.75 7.71 18.91
CA SER A 40 6.20 7.89 18.78
C SER A 40 6.88 7.96 20.16
N ARG A 41 6.23 8.55 21.18
CA ARG A 41 6.72 8.53 22.58
C ARG A 41 6.87 7.12 23.15
N GLU A 42 6.07 6.17 22.66
CA GLU A 42 6.20 4.73 22.98
C GLU A 42 7.34 4.03 22.20
N ARG A 43 8.20 4.79 21.51
CA ARG A 43 9.32 4.30 20.68
C ARG A 43 8.87 3.43 19.51
N ARG A 44 7.67 3.68 18.98
CA ARG A 44 7.19 3.08 17.73
C ARG A 44 7.77 3.84 16.55
N GLY A 45 8.22 3.12 15.52
CA GLY A 45 8.64 3.71 14.25
C GLY A 45 7.42 3.93 13.35
N ILE A 46 7.16 5.17 12.96
CA ILE A 46 5.98 5.53 12.19
C ILE A 46 6.39 6.03 10.80
N VAL A 47 5.70 5.55 9.78
CA VAL A 47 5.82 6.00 8.38
C VAL A 47 4.45 6.46 7.92
N VAL A 48 4.39 7.60 7.24
CA VAL A 48 3.15 8.09 6.63
C VAL A 48 3.23 7.90 5.13
N VAL A 49 2.18 7.34 4.53
CA VAL A 49 2.02 7.32 3.08
C VAL A 49 0.87 8.26 2.74
N SER A 50 1.17 9.40 2.13
CA SER A 50 0.17 10.45 1.89
C SER A 50 -0.24 10.50 0.43
N SER A 51 -1.39 11.09 0.14
CA SER A 51 -1.84 11.48 -1.20
C SER A 51 -2.20 12.98 -1.21
N GLY A 52 -2.91 13.46 -2.24
CA GLY A 52 -3.50 14.81 -2.23
C GLY A 52 -2.62 15.93 -2.80
N ALA A 53 -1.36 15.65 -3.18
CA ALA A 53 -0.48 16.63 -3.83
C ALA A 53 -1.14 17.29 -5.05
N ILE A 54 -1.68 16.50 -5.99
CA ILE A 54 -2.36 17.05 -7.18
C ILE A 54 -3.52 17.99 -6.82
N ALA A 55 -4.31 17.66 -5.79
CA ALA A 55 -5.45 18.51 -5.39
C ALA A 55 -4.97 19.88 -4.89
N LEU A 56 -3.97 19.88 -4.00
CA LEU A 56 -3.33 21.11 -3.51
C LEU A 56 -2.68 21.91 -4.64
N GLY A 57 -2.08 21.22 -5.60
CA GLY A 57 -1.45 21.81 -6.76
C GLY A 57 -2.42 22.47 -7.73
N CYS A 58 -3.56 21.84 -7.99
CA CYS A 58 -4.63 22.43 -8.80
C CYS A 58 -5.08 23.78 -8.21
N THR A 59 -5.31 23.84 -6.89
CA THR A 59 -5.64 25.10 -6.21
C THR A 59 -4.50 26.10 -6.34
N ARG A 60 -3.24 25.68 -6.11
CA ARG A 60 -2.07 26.56 -6.16
C ARG A 60 -1.79 27.13 -7.56
N LEU A 61 -2.05 26.36 -8.62
CA LEU A 61 -1.85 26.76 -10.01
C LEU A 61 -3.09 27.40 -10.64
N GLY A 62 -4.18 27.58 -9.88
CA GLY A 62 -5.41 28.21 -10.38
C GLY A 62 -6.20 27.35 -11.38
N TYR A 63 -6.04 26.03 -11.35
CA TYR A 63 -6.82 25.12 -12.20
C TYR A 63 -8.26 25.00 -11.67
N ARG A 64 -9.23 25.26 -12.55
CA ARG A 64 -10.67 25.19 -12.21
C ARG A 64 -11.15 23.78 -11.84
N SER A 65 -10.48 22.76 -12.37
CA SER A 65 -10.78 21.35 -12.10
C SER A 65 -9.52 20.52 -12.30
N ARG A 66 -9.55 19.25 -11.86
CA ARG A 66 -8.43 18.32 -12.07
C ARG A 66 -8.17 18.18 -13.59
N PRO A 67 -6.97 18.50 -14.08
CA PRO A 67 -6.66 18.41 -15.50
C PRO A 67 -6.66 16.95 -15.97
N LYS A 68 -6.96 16.74 -17.26
CA LYS A 68 -6.84 15.42 -17.92
C LYS A 68 -5.50 15.22 -18.60
N GLU A 69 -4.85 16.31 -18.96
CA GLU A 69 -3.56 16.33 -19.66
C GLU A 69 -2.43 15.96 -18.70
N MET A 70 -1.56 15.05 -19.13
CA MET A 70 -0.52 14.48 -18.26
C MET A 70 0.45 15.55 -17.73
N GLY A 71 0.95 16.44 -18.60
CA GLY A 71 1.87 17.49 -18.18
C GLY A 71 1.27 18.42 -17.12
N LYS A 72 -0.03 18.73 -17.21
CA LYS A 72 -0.73 19.54 -16.20
C LYS A 72 -0.96 18.78 -14.89
N LEU A 73 -1.20 17.47 -14.95
CA LEU A 73 -1.27 16.63 -13.75
C LEU A 73 0.08 16.58 -13.02
N GLN A 74 1.17 16.39 -13.77
CA GLN A 74 2.53 16.40 -13.24
C GLN A 74 2.91 17.77 -12.65
N ALA A 75 2.55 18.86 -13.34
CA ALA A 75 2.76 20.23 -12.84
C ALA A 75 1.97 20.48 -11.54
N ALA A 76 0.70 20.05 -11.48
CA ALA A 76 -0.09 20.13 -10.25
C ALA A 76 0.54 19.27 -9.13
N ALA A 77 0.97 18.05 -9.42
CA ALA A 77 1.61 17.22 -8.41
C ALA A 77 2.87 17.88 -7.84
N ALA A 78 3.76 18.39 -8.70
CA ALA A 78 4.97 19.10 -8.29
C ALA A 78 4.65 20.34 -7.42
N ALA A 79 3.74 21.20 -7.88
CA ALA A 79 3.35 22.40 -7.18
C ALA A 79 2.72 22.10 -5.81
N GLY A 80 1.84 21.09 -5.76
CA GLY A 80 1.12 20.71 -4.56
C GLY A 80 1.92 19.86 -3.57
N GLN A 81 2.93 19.11 -4.03
CA GLN A 81 3.79 18.31 -3.16
C GLN A 81 4.56 19.21 -2.17
N SER A 82 5.01 20.39 -2.62
CA SER A 82 5.64 21.38 -1.73
C SER A 82 4.67 21.91 -0.65
N VAL A 83 3.39 22.11 -0.99
CA VAL A 83 2.34 22.52 -0.05
C VAL A 83 2.06 21.40 0.94
N LEU A 84 1.95 20.17 0.45
CA LEU A 84 1.67 19.00 1.27
C LEU A 84 2.75 18.82 2.33
N MET A 85 4.03 18.89 1.94
CA MET A 85 5.13 18.78 2.88
C MET A 85 5.15 19.90 3.90
N ARG A 86 4.87 21.14 3.50
CA ARG A 86 4.79 22.26 4.46
C ARG A 86 3.73 21.98 5.53
N ARG A 87 2.55 21.48 5.15
CA ARG A 87 1.49 21.14 6.11
C ARG A 87 1.91 20.04 7.07
N TYR A 88 2.62 19.02 6.58
CA TYR A 88 3.17 17.98 7.46
C TYR A 88 4.24 18.54 8.39
N ASP A 89 5.18 19.33 7.87
CA ASP A 89 6.28 19.92 8.63
C ASP A 89 5.77 20.82 9.76
N GLU A 90 4.82 21.71 9.45
CA GLU A 90 4.17 22.58 10.45
C GLU A 90 3.45 21.77 11.55
N ALA A 91 2.63 20.79 11.15
CA ALA A 91 1.81 20.02 12.09
C ALA A 91 2.62 19.03 12.94
N PHE A 92 3.65 18.39 12.38
CA PHE A 92 4.51 17.47 13.13
C PHE A 92 5.57 18.23 13.92
N GLY A 93 6.07 19.35 13.40
CA GLY A 93 7.00 20.23 14.07
C GLY A 93 6.41 20.81 15.37
N SER A 94 5.11 21.16 15.38
CA SER A 94 4.43 21.59 16.62
C SER A 94 4.38 20.51 17.70
N GLU A 95 4.51 19.24 17.33
CA GLU A 95 4.58 18.09 18.25
C GLU A 95 6.04 17.67 18.58
N GLY A 96 7.04 18.42 18.09
CA GLY A 96 8.46 18.12 18.26
C GLY A 96 8.97 16.95 17.40
N LEU A 97 8.24 16.60 16.33
CA LEU A 97 8.62 15.54 15.40
C LEU A 97 9.23 16.12 14.13
N VAL A 98 10.32 15.50 13.66
CA VAL A 98 10.94 15.83 12.37
C VAL A 98 10.31 14.96 11.29
N VAL A 99 9.86 15.57 10.20
CA VAL A 99 9.39 14.84 9.01
C VAL A 99 10.47 14.80 7.94
N ALA A 100 10.45 13.74 7.11
CA ALA A 100 11.35 13.63 5.97
C ALA A 100 10.58 13.23 4.71
N GLN A 101 10.69 14.02 3.65
CA GLN A 101 10.06 13.70 2.38
C GLN A 101 10.75 12.51 1.72
N VAL A 102 9.94 11.56 1.23
CA VAL A 102 10.41 10.48 0.36
C VAL A 102 9.46 10.37 -0.83
N LEU A 103 10.02 10.41 -2.04
CA LEU A 103 9.28 10.21 -3.27
C LEU A 103 9.73 8.92 -3.93
N LEU A 104 8.79 8.04 -4.26
CA LEU A 104 9.06 6.75 -4.89
C LEU A 104 8.19 6.57 -6.11
N THR A 105 8.68 5.86 -7.11
CA THR A 105 7.85 5.32 -8.19
C THR A 105 7.72 3.81 -8.07
N HIS A 106 6.76 3.23 -8.79
CA HIS A 106 6.70 1.78 -8.95
C HIS A 106 7.99 1.21 -9.57
N ALA A 107 8.61 1.92 -10.52
CA ALA A 107 9.86 1.51 -11.15
C ALA A 107 11.01 1.41 -10.14
N ASP A 108 11.08 2.32 -9.16
CA ASP A 108 12.11 2.28 -8.11
C ASP A 108 11.95 1.06 -7.18
N LEU A 109 10.71 0.59 -6.99
CA LEU A 109 10.44 -0.60 -6.18
C LEU A 109 10.57 -1.90 -6.99
N ALA A 110 10.39 -1.83 -8.32
CA ALA A 110 10.56 -2.94 -9.23
C ALA A 110 12.03 -3.22 -9.57
N ASP A 111 12.90 -2.22 -9.47
CA ASP A 111 14.35 -2.40 -9.59
C ASP A 111 14.96 -2.80 -8.23
N ARG A 112 15.77 -3.87 -8.22
CA ARG A 112 16.28 -4.43 -6.97
C ARG A 112 17.32 -3.56 -6.28
N GLU A 113 18.15 -2.85 -7.04
CA GLU A 113 19.17 -1.97 -6.49
C GLU A 113 18.53 -0.73 -5.88
N ARG A 114 17.62 -0.09 -6.63
CA ARG A 114 16.84 1.07 -6.16
C ARG A 114 15.98 0.72 -4.95
N LEU A 115 15.35 -0.45 -4.95
CA LEU A 115 14.60 -0.97 -3.80
C LEU A 115 15.48 -1.06 -2.53
N ASN A 116 16.70 -1.58 -2.65
CA ASN A 116 17.63 -1.67 -1.52
C ASN A 116 18.08 -0.29 -1.04
N ASN A 117 18.31 0.65 -1.96
CA ASN A 117 18.67 2.02 -1.61
C ASN A 117 17.52 2.72 -0.86
N ALA A 118 16.29 2.60 -1.35
CA ALA A 118 15.10 3.11 -0.67
C ALA A 118 14.94 2.48 0.72
N ARG A 119 15.15 1.17 0.85
CA ARG A 119 15.12 0.45 2.12
C ARG A 119 16.14 1.01 3.13
N ASN A 120 17.38 1.21 2.69
CA ASN A 120 18.46 1.70 3.55
C ASN A 120 18.18 3.14 4.00
N ALA A 121 17.73 4.01 3.09
CA ALA A 121 17.36 5.39 3.42
C ALA A 121 16.19 5.46 4.40
N LEU A 122 15.12 4.69 4.18
CA LEU A 122 13.98 4.61 5.12
C LEU A 122 14.41 4.06 6.49
N GLY A 123 15.30 3.07 6.52
CA GLY A 123 15.90 2.56 7.76
C GLY A 123 16.64 3.65 8.54
N ALA A 124 17.52 4.39 7.87
CA ALA A 124 18.28 5.49 8.48
C ALA A 124 17.37 6.62 9.01
N LEU A 125 16.30 6.97 8.28
CA LEU A 125 15.32 7.95 8.75
C LEU A 125 14.61 7.49 10.04
N LEU A 126 14.21 6.22 10.10
CA LEU A 126 13.58 5.65 11.30
C LEU A 126 14.55 5.56 12.47
N GLU A 127 15.83 5.23 12.24
CA GLU A 127 16.88 5.26 13.25
C GLU A 127 17.12 6.67 13.81
N ALA A 128 17.09 7.68 12.93
CA ALA A 128 17.13 9.09 13.29
C ALA A 128 15.82 9.61 13.95
N ARG A 129 14.81 8.75 14.13
CA ARG A 129 13.48 9.06 14.68
C ARG A 129 12.71 10.12 13.88
N ALA A 130 13.05 10.31 12.62
CA ALA A 130 12.22 11.09 11.72
C ALA A 130 10.97 10.30 11.33
N ILE A 131 9.93 11.01 10.90
CA ILE A 131 8.70 10.45 10.33
C ILE A 131 8.81 10.56 8.80
N PRO A 132 9.08 9.46 8.07
CA PRO A 132 9.08 9.50 6.61
C PRO A 132 7.66 9.76 6.11
N ILE A 133 7.51 10.80 5.30
CA ILE A 133 6.28 11.11 4.56
C ILE A 133 6.52 10.66 3.11
N ILE A 134 6.01 9.48 2.79
CA ILE A 134 6.15 8.85 1.49
C ILE A 134 4.99 9.29 0.60
N ASN A 135 5.30 9.70 -0.63
CA ASN A 135 4.31 9.86 -1.69
C ASN A 135 4.87 9.33 -3.02
N GLU A 136 3.99 9.13 -4.00
CA GLU A 136 4.41 8.79 -5.35
C GLU A 136 5.12 9.98 -6.02
N ASN A 137 6.19 9.71 -6.77
CA ASN A 137 6.87 10.72 -7.57
C ASN A 137 6.11 10.97 -8.88
N ASP A 138 4.93 11.58 -8.76
CA ASP A 138 4.04 11.88 -9.87
C ASP A 138 4.74 12.66 -11.00
N THR A 139 5.76 13.49 -10.73
CA THR A 139 6.41 14.29 -11.78
C THR A 139 7.13 13.46 -12.85
N VAL A 140 7.59 12.26 -12.50
CA VAL A 140 8.35 11.36 -13.40
C VAL A 140 7.64 10.04 -13.67
N SER A 141 6.45 9.85 -13.08
CA SER A 141 5.59 8.71 -13.35
C SER A 141 4.78 8.97 -14.63
N THR A 142 4.67 7.98 -15.52
CA THR A 142 3.92 8.08 -16.79
C THR A 142 2.66 7.23 -16.82
N GLU A 143 2.61 6.14 -16.05
CA GLU A 143 1.45 5.24 -16.03
C GLU A 143 0.64 5.33 -14.74
N GLU A 144 1.30 5.61 -13.61
CA GLU A 144 0.68 5.54 -12.29
C GLU A 144 -0.19 6.77 -11.97
N ILE A 145 0.08 7.95 -12.53
CA ILE A 145 -0.73 9.17 -12.29
C ILE A 145 -2.23 8.97 -12.58
N LYS A 146 -2.55 8.06 -13.53
CA LYS A 146 -3.94 7.72 -13.88
C LYS A 146 -4.62 6.86 -12.80
N PHE A 147 -3.87 6.08 -12.03
CA PHE A 147 -4.39 5.12 -11.06
C PHE A 147 -4.03 5.42 -9.60
N GLY A 148 -3.12 6.37 -9.32
CA GLY A 148 -2.92 7.08 -8.04
C GLY A 148 -3.14 6.22 -6.80
N ASP A 149 -2.53 5.04 -6.76
CA ASP A 149 -2.88 4.02 -5.80
C ASP A 149 -1.86 3.94 -4.68
N ASN A 150 -1.85 4.98 -3.85
CA ASN A 150 -1.04 4.98 -2.63
C ASN A 150 -1.45 3.89 -1.64
N ASP A 151 -2.59 3.21 -1.81
CA ASP A 151 -2.88 1.99 -1.04
C ASP A 151 -1.91 0.88 -1.44
N GLN A 152 -1.64 0.72 -2.76
CA GLN A 152 -0.60 -0.20 -3.26
C GLN A 152 0.80 0.23 -2.87
N LEU A 153 1.12 1.53 -2.96
CA LEU A 153 2.41 2.04 -2.49
C LEU A 153 2.64 1.69 -1.02
N ALA A 154 1.64 1.92 -0.17
CA ALA A 154 1.74 1.61 1.25
C ALA A 154 1.95 0.11 1.50
N ALA A 155 1.25 -0.76 0.76
CA ALA A 155 1.45 -2.20 0.85
C ALA A 155 2.84 -2.65 0.36
N MET A 156 3.39 -1.99 -0.66
CA MET A 156 4.75 -2.26 -1.14
C MET A 156 5.80 -1.79 -0.15
N VAL A 157 5.56 -0.71 0.62
CA VAL A 157 6.48 -0.18 1.64
C VAL A 157 6.59 -1.08 2.87
N VAL A 158 5.55 -1.86 3.20
CA VAL A 158 5.53 -2.79 4.35
C VAL A 158 6.82 -3.62 4.47
N PRO A 159 7.24 -4.40 3.45
CA PRO A 159 8.48 -5.18 3.53
C PRO A 159 9.77 -4.34 3.53
N LEU A 160 9.77 -3.11 3.02
CA LEU A 160 10.97 -2.25 3.06
C LEU A 160 11.27 -1.81 4.49
N VAL A 161 10.25 -1.37 5.22
CA VAL A 161 10.46 -0.89 6.59
C VAL A 161 10.28 -1.99 7.64
N GLY A 162 9.86 -3.19 7.23
CA GLY A 162 9.50 -4.28 8.13
C GLY A 162 8.34 -3.89 9.05
N ALA A 163 7.28 -3.33 8.46
CA ALA A 163 6.13 -2.86 9.22
C ALA A 163 5.36 -4.02 9.85
N ASP A 164 4.95 -3.82 11.10
CA ASP A 164 4.08 -4.71 11.86
C ASP A 164 2.60 -4.48 11.57
N ALA A 165 2.25 -3.24 11.22
CA ALA A 165 0.90 -2.81 10.94
C ALA A 165 0.85 -1.79 9.79
N LEU A 166 -0.19 -1.89 8.98
CA LEU A 166 -0.58 -0.90 7.98
C LEU A 166 -2.01 -0.42 8.29
N VAL A 167 -2.17 0.88 8.51
CA VAL A 167 -3.47 1.51 8.72
C VAL A 167 -3.85 2.28 7.45
N LEU A 168 -4.91 1.84 6.77
CA LEU A 168 -5.48 2.49 5.60
C LEU A 168 -6.64 3.38 6.04
N LEU A 169 -6.39 4.69 6.18
CA LEU A 169 -7.42 5.65 6.56
C LEU A 169 -8.29 6.02 5.36
N THR A 170 -9.61 5.93 5.54
CA THR A 170 -10.61 6.09 4.47
C THR A 170 -11.81 6.92 4.90
N ASP A 171 -12.68 7.27 3.96
CA ASP A 171 -13.94 8.01 4.17
C ASP A 171 -15.13 7.13 4.63
N VAL A 172 -14.90 5.84 4.89
CA VAL A 172 -15.90 4.87 5.33
C VAL A 172 -15.48 4.17 6.63
N GLU A 173 -16.42 3.55 7.34
CA GLU A 173 -16.15 2.91 8.64
C GLU A 173 -15.25 1.67 8.57
N GLY A 174 -15.11 1.06 7.39
CA GLY A 174 -14.38 -0.18 7.16
C GLY A 174 -14.93 -0.93 5.94
N VAL A 175 -14.72 -2.23 5.90
CA VAL A 175 -15.33 -3.12 4.91
C VAL A 175 -16.74 -3.48 5.39
N LEU A 176 -17.73 -3.30 4.53
CA LEU A 176 -19.13 -3.61 4.83
C LEU A 176 -19.53 -4.97 4.26
N ASP A 177 -20.39 -5.70 4.97
CA ASP A 177 -21.07 -6.89 4.45
C ASP A 177 -22.21 -6.51 3.48
N GLU A 178 -22.86 -7.51 2.87
CA GLU A 178 -23.98 -7.31 1.93
C GLU A 178 -25.18 -6.58 2.55
N ARG A 179 -25.27 -6.54 3.89
CA ARG A 179 -26.31 -5.84 4.65
C ARG A 179 -25.88 -4.44 5.08
N GLY A 180 -24.71 -3.97 4.62
CA GLY A 180 -24.17 -2.66 4.94
C GLY A 180 -23.55 -2.55 6.33
N ARG A 181 -23.29 -3.67 7.02
CA ARG A 181 -22.71 -3.66 8.37
C ARG A 181 -21.20 -3.83 8.30
N ARG A 182 -20.43 -3.05 9.07
CA ARG A 182 -18.97 -3.17 9.14
C ARG A 182 -18.58 -4.57 9.63
N ILE A 183 -17.68 -5.22 8.90
CA ILE A 183 -17.01 -6.46 9.29
C ILE A 183 -15.86 -6.10 10.25
N PRO A 184 -15.88 -6.51 11.53
CA PRO A 184 -14.83 -6.12 12.47
C PRO A 184 -13.47 -6.77 12.17
N VAL A 185 -13.48 -8.05 11.79
CA VAL A 185 -12.27 -8.82 11.47
C VAL A 185 -12.51 -9.65 10.20
N MET A 186 -11.58 -9.56 9.26
CA MET A 186 -11.59 -10.32 8.01
C MET A 186 -10.45 -11.32 8.00
N THR A 187 -10.74 -12.58 8.29
CA THR A 187 -9.77 -13.70 8.38
C THR A 187 -9.66 -14.52 7.10
N ASP A 188 -10.66 -14.43 6.23
CA ASP A 188 -10.82 -15.37 5.12
C ASP A 188 -10.32 -14.75 3.80
N GLU A 189 -9.31 -15.37 3.17
CA GLU A 189 -8.79 -14.92 1.87
C GLU A 189 -9.85 -14.97 0.76
N GLU A 190 -10.86 -15.84 0.89
CA GLU A 190 -11.91 -16.01 -0.13
C GLU A 190 -13.00 -14.92 -0.06
N ARG A 191 -13.30 -14.39 1.13
CA ARG A 191 -14.25 -13.27 1.30
C ARG A 191 -13.67 -11.92 0.88
N ILE A 192 -12.35 -11.79 0.83
CA ILE A 192 -11.64 -10.61 0.32
C ILE A 192 -11.98 -10.37 -1.18
N GLY A 193 -12.28 -11.42 -1.95
CA GLY A 193 -12.61 -11.32 -3.38
C GLY A 193 -14.09 -11.08 -3.73
N THR A 194 -15.01 -11.30 -2.78
CA THR A 194 -16.47 -11.26 -3.01
C THR A 194 -17.16 -10.02 -2.45
N VAL A 195 -16.48 -9.21 -1.63
CA VAL A 195 -17.04 -7.92 -1.18
C VAL A 195 -16.99 -6.90 -2.30
N ARG A 196 -18.01 -6.91 -3.16
CA ARG A 196 -18.30 -5.78 -4.05
C ARG A 196 -18.75 -4.60 -3.20
N ALA A 197 -18.14 -3.45 -3.42
CA ALA A 197 -18.59 -2.19 -2.86
C ALA A 197 -20.02 -1.90 -3.35
N THR A 198 -21.03 -2.19 -2.53
CA THR A 198 -22.41 -1.81 -2.84
C THR A 198 -22.63 -0.37 -2.37
N GLY A 199 -22.63 0.59 -3.30
CA GLY A 199 -23.01 1.98 -2.99
C GLY A 199 -22.82 2.96 -4.17
N PRO A 200 -23.74 3.92 -4.38
CA PRO A 200 -23.74 4.83 -5.53
C PRO A 200 -22.65 5.94 -5.51
N ARG A 201 -21.71 5.92 -4.55
CA ARG A 201 -20.62 6.93 -4.40
C ARG A 201 -19.21 6.33 -4.44
N VAL A 202 -19.06 5.15 -5.02
CA VAL A 202 -17.76 4.47 -5.12
C VAL A 202 -16.98 5.07 -6.29
N GLY A 203 -15.94 5.86 -5.97
CA GLY A 203 -14.93 6.20 -6.96
C GLY A 203 -14.24 4.93 -7.44
N THR A 204 -13.71 4.95 -8.66
CA THR A 204 -13.15 3.82 -9.42
C THR A 204 -12.03 3.01 -8.74
N GLY A 205 -11.58 3.37 -7.52
CA GLY A 205 -10.60 2.66 -6.69
C GLY A 205 -10.90 2.67 -5.18
N GLY A 206 -12.17 2.75 -4.76
CA GLY A 206 -12.59 3.02 -3.37
C GLY A 206 -12.10 2.02 -2.30
N ILE A 207 -12.83 0.91 -2.14
CA ILE A 207 -12.56 -0.10 -1.09
C ILE A 207 -11.79 -1.32 -1.62
N GLN A 208 -11.99 -1.69 -2.89
CA GLN A 208 -11.32 -2.87 -3.48
C GLN A 208 -9.80 -2.71 -3.47
N SER A 209 -9.29 -1.55 -3.89
CA SER A 209 -7.85 -1.28 -3.85
C SER A 209 -7.27 -1.41 -2.43
N LYS A 210 -8.01 -1.00 -1.39
CA LYS A 210 -7.60 -1.16 0.01
C LYS A 210 -7.59 -2.61 0.45
N ILE A 211 -8.57 -3.39 0.00
CA ILE A 211 -8.66 -4.82 0.23
C ILE A 211 -7.47 -5.53 -0.46
N ASP A 212 -7.14 -5.15 -1.69
CA ASP A 212 -6.00 -5.69 -2.43
C ASP A 212 -4.67 -5.32 -1.77
N ALA A 213 -4.52 -4.07 -1.33
CA ALA A 213 -3.39 -3.61 -0.54
C ALA A 213 -3.28 -4.36 0.79
N ALA A 214 -4.41 -4.59 1.46
CA ALA A 214 -4.47 -5.36 2.69
C ALA A 214 -3.97 -6.79 2.47
N ARG A 215 -4.44 -7.46 1.42
CA ARG A 215 -3.99 -8.80 1.04
C ARG A 215 -2.48 -8.86 0.79
N LYS A 216 -1.93 -7.87 0.09
CA LYS A 216 -0.48 -7.79 -0.17
C LYS A 216 0.31 -7.63 1.12
N ALA A 217 -0.13 -6.74 2.01
CA ALA A 217 0.54 -6.43 3.26
C ALA A 217 0.44 -7.56 4.29
N THR A 218 -0.71 -8.24 4.40
CA THR A 218 -0.86 -9.38 5.30
C THR A 218 0.01 -10.57 4.90
N ARG A 219 0.23 -10.77 3.60
CA ARG A 219 1.18 -11.77 3.08
C ARG A 219 2.65 -11.39 3.32
N SER A 220 2.98 -10.12 3.56
CA SER A 220 4.28 -9.67 4.08
C SER A 220 4.45 -9.94 5.58
N GLY A 221 3.37 -10.35 6.25
CA GLY A 221 3.34 -10.55 7.69
C GLY A 221 2.93 -9.32 8.50
N ALA A 222 2.39 -8.25 7.91
CA ALA A 222 1.81 -7.13 8.67
C ALA A 222 0.33 -7.38 9.00
N MET A 223 -0.18 -6.80 10.09
CA MET A 223 -1.63 -6.64 10.26
C MET A 223 -2.09 -5.44 9.45
N VAL A 224 -3.32 -5.45 8.95
CA VAL A 224 -3.85 -4.32 8.21
C VAL A 224 -5.16 -3.87 8.83
N VAL A 225 -5.38 -2.58 8.94
CA VAL A 225 -6.66 -2.03 9.38
C VAL A 225 -7.16 -1.05 8.34
N ILE A 226 -8.41 -1.20 7.89
CA ILE A 226 -9.12 -0.17 7.14
C ILE A 226 -10.02 0.57 8.12
N ALA A 227 -9.77 1.87 8.35
CA ALA A 227 -10.44 2.64 9.40
C ALA A 227 -10.87 4.04 8.93
N PRO A 228 -11.91 4.64 9.54
CA PRO A 228 -12.40 5.96 9.18
C PRO A 228 -11.40 7.06 9.57
N ALA A 229 -10.97 7.88 8.61
CA ALA A 229 -10.05 8.99 8.81
C ALA A 229 -10.65 10.13 9.66
N THR A 230 -11.98 10.26 9.64
CA THR A 230 -12.72 11.31 10.35
C THR A 230 -12.93 11.00 11.82
N ARG A 231 -12.66 9.77 12.28
CA ARG A 231 -12.81 9.38 13.69
C ARG A 231 -11.69 10.04 14.51
N PRO A 232 -12.01 10.88 15.50
CA PRO A 232 -11.00 11.42 16.41
C PRO A 232 -10.35 10.30 17.23
N GLY A 233 -9.03 10.32 17.42
CA GLY A 233 -8.35 9.30 18.22
C GLY A 233 -8.23 7.95 17.51
N VAL A 234 -8.47 7.87 16.19
CA VAL A 234 -8.51 6.62 15.44
C VAL A 234 -7.25 5.76 15.65
N LEU A 235 -6.06 6.35 15.65
CA LEU A 235 -4.82 5.61 15.85
C LEU A 235 -4.66 5.21 17.31
N THR A 236 -4.96 6.12 18.24
CA THR A 236 -4.90 5.86 19.68
C THR A 236 -5.80 4.68 20.06
N GLU A 237 -7.06 4.69 19.63
CA GLU A 237 -8.02 3.62 19.88
C GLU A 237 -7.59 2.29 19.24
N LEU A 238 -7.10 2.33 17.99
CA LEU A 238 -6.62 1.13 17.30
C LEU A 238 -5.47 0.45 18.06
N PHE A 239 -4.49 1.22 18.52
CA PHE A 239 -3.34 0.68 19.24
C PHE A 239 -3.58 0.45 20.74
N ALA A 240 -4.73 0.91 21.27
CA ALA A 240 -5.28 0.45 22.54
C ALA A 240 -6.00 -0.91 22.43
N GLY A 241 -6.26 -1.39 21.20
CA GLY A 241 -6.92 -2.68 20.95
C GLY A 241 -8.44 -2.58 20.77
N GLU A 242 -8.98 -1.37 20.65
CA GLU A 242 -10.42 -1.12 20.49
C GLU A 242 -10.96 -1.63 19.15
N ASP A 243 -12.28 -1.83 19.09
CA ASP A 243 -12.98 -2.30 17.88
C ASP A 243 -13.24 -1.18 16.87
N VAL A 244 -12.16 -0.64 16.30
CA VAL A 244 -12.21 0.37 15.23
C VAL A 244 -11.85 -0.28 13.89
N GLY A 245 -12.60 0.08 12.84
CA GLY A 245 -12.32 -0.34 11.46
C GLY A 245 -12.39 -1.85 11.23
N THR A 246 -12.02 -2.29 10.04
CA THR A 246 -11.90 -3.72 9.72
C THR A 246 -10.45 -4.15 9.88
N LEU A 247 -10.18 -5.09 10.78
CA LEU A 247 -8.86 -5.70 10.98
C LEU A 247 -8.69 -6.91 10.07
N PHE A 248 -7.57 -6.94 9.37
CA PHE A 248 -7.04 -8.09 8.63
C PHE A 248 -5.86 -8.64 9.42
N PRO A 249 -6.00 -9.82 10.06
CA PRO A 249 -4.90 -10.44 10.79
C PRO A 249 -3.73 -10.82 9.88
N ARG A 250 -2.56 -11.04 10.47
CA ARG A 250 -1.40 -11.60 9.74
C ARG A 250 -1.78 -12.98 9.20
N LEU A 251 -1.44 -13.26 7.95
CA LEU A 251 -1.68 -14.56 7.32
C LEU A 251 -0.50 -15.50 7.59
N GLY A 252 -0.71 -16.50 8.43
CA GLY A 252 0.19 -17.66 8.63
C GLY A 252 1.68 -17.33 8.61
N THR A 253 2.47 -18.17 7.92
CA THR A 253 3.89 -17.89 7.65
C THR A 253 4.04 -16.79 6.61
N ALA A 254 4.56 -15.63 7.02
CA ALA A 254 4.87 -14.51 6.14
C ALA A 254 5.75 -14.93 4.95
N LEU A 255 5.44 -14.41 3.77
CA LEU A 255 6.31 -14.61 2.62
C LEU A 255 7.66 -13.92 2.87
N ARG A 256 8.75 -14.64 2.60
CA ARG A 256 10.09 -14.04 2.57
C ARG A 256 10.09 -12.85 1.60
N ALA A 257 10.81 -11.78 1.93
CA ALA A 257 10.84 -10.53 1.16
C ALA A 257 11.01 -10.74 -0.36
N ARG A 258 11.89 -11.67 -0.79
CA ARG A 258 12.06 -11.98 -2.22
C ARG A 258 10.81 -12.54 -2.89
N LYS A 259 10.08 -13.45 -2.23
CA LYS A 259 8.83 -14.02 -2.77
C LYS A 259 7.73 -12.95 -2.82
N HIS A 260 7.67 -12.09 -1.80
CA HIS A 260 6.74 -10.96 -1.77
C HIS A 260 6.99 -9.99 -2.93
N TRP A 261 8.25 -9.60 -3.14
CA TRP A 261 8.66 -8.73 -4.24
C TRP A 261 8.24 -9.28 -5.61
N ILE A 262 8.50 -10.56 -5.88
CA ILE A 262 8.08 -11.22 -7.12
C ILE A 262 6.55 -11.26 -7.27
N ALA A 263 5.83 -11.55 -6.18
CA ALA A 263 4.39 -11.73 -6.23
C ALA A 263 3.62 -10.42 -6.38
N PHE A 264 4.08 -9.32 -5.76
CA PHE A 264 3.25 -8.14 -5.55
C PHE A 264 3.88 -6.81 -5.98
N THR A 265 5.21 -6.75 -6.11
CA THR A 265 5.92 -5.54 -6.51
C THR A 265 6.24 -5.54 -7.99
N LEU A 266 6.65 -6.66 -8.57
CA LEU A 266 6.97 -6.70 -10.01
C LEU A 266 5.71 -6.71 -10.87
N ARG A 267 5.74 -5.93 -11.95
CA ARG A 267 4.79 -6.05 -13.08
C ARG A 267 5.28 -7.14 -14.02
N PRO A 268 4.48 -8.19 -14.25
CA PRO A 268 4.87 -9.23 -15.19
C PRO A 268 4.92 -8.70 -16.63
N SER A 269 6.01 -8.99 -17.34
CA SER A 269 6.20 -8.64 -18.76
C SER A 269 5.45 -9.60 -19.69
N GLY A 270 5.07 -10.78 -19.19
CA GLY A 270 4.32 -11.78 -19.96
C GLY A 270 3.75 -12.90 -19.10
N ALA A 271 3.41 -14.02 -19.73
CA ALA A 271 2.87 -15.21 -19.07
C ALA A 271 3.45 -16.50 -19.67
N LEU A 272 3.65 -17.49 -18.79
CA LEU A 272 3.89 -18.88 -19.13
C LEU A 272 2.59 -19.66 -18.92
N LEU A 273 2.13 -20.35 -19.97
CA LEU A 273 0.99 -21.26 -19.91
C LEU A 273 1.51 -22.63 -19.44
N LEU A 274 0.84 -23.21 -18.46
CA LEU A 274 1.28 -24.42 -17.78
C LEU A 274 0.34 -25.59 -18.05
N ASP A 275 0.89 -26.80 -18.06
CA ASP A 275 0.07 -28.01 -17.93
C ASP A 275 -0.40 -28.25 -16.49
N GLU A 276 -1.32 -29.20 -16.32
CA GLU A 276 -1.85 -29.59 -15.01
C GLU A 276 -0.78 -30.10 -14.02
N GLY A 277 0.26 -30.77 -14.53
CA GLY A 277 1.36 -31.29 -13.71
C GLY A 277 2.20 -30.17 -13.11
N ALA A 278 2.54 -29.18 -13.92
CA ALA A 278 3.23 -27.96 -13.54
C ALA A 278 2.40 -27.11 -12.58
N VAL A 279 1.09 -26.95 -12.83
CA VAL A 279 0.17 -26.27 -11.91
C VAL A 279 0.19 -26.93 -10.53
N ARG A 280 0.05 -28.25 -10.47
CA ARG A 280 0.11 -28.99 -9.19
C ARG A 280 1.47 -28.82 -8.50
N ALA A 281 2.56 -28.86 -9.24
CA ALA A 281 3.90 -28.64 -8.69
C ALA A 281 4.08 -27.24 -8.09
N VAL A 282 3.60 -26.20 -8.78
CA VAL A 282 3.66 -24.80 -8.33
C VAL A 282 2.78 -24.60 -7.09
N ARG A 283 1.52 -25.06 -7.12
CA ARG A 283 0.61 -24.99 -5.97
C ARG A 283 1.11 -25.79 -4.76
N GLY A 284 1.79 -26.90 -5.00
CA GLY A 284 2.46 -27.70 -3.97
C GLY A 284 3.71 -27.05 -3.37
N GLY A 285 4.05 -25.81 -3.74
CA GLY A 285 5.12 -25.03 -3.13
C GLY A 285 6.52 -25.28 -3.69
N LYS A 286 6.65 -25.99 -4.83
CA LYS A 286 7.96 -26.16 -5.46
C LYS A 286 8.51 -24.81 -5.91
N SER A 287 9.80 -24.59 -5.67
CA SER A 287 10.46 -23.30 -5.88
C SER A 287 10.85 -23.05 -7.35
N SER A 288 10.68 -24.04 -8.22
CA SER A 288 11.17 -24.01 -9.60
C SER A 288 10.17 -24.67 -10.53
N LEU A 289 10.01 -24.07 -11.71
CA LEU A 289 9.26 -24.58 -12.84
C LEU A 289 10.25 -25.10 -13.88
N LEU A 290 10.03 -26.31 -14.39
CA LEU A 290 10.86 -26.89 -15.46
C LEU A 290 10.21 -26.64 -16.83
N PRO A 291 11.00 -26.46 -17.91
CA PRO A 291 10.46 -26.17 -19.24
C PRO A 291 9.46 -27.20 -19.75
N VAL A 292 9.62 -28.47 -19.37
CA VAL A 292 8.73 -29.58 -19.79
C VAL A 292 7.25 -29.35 -19.45
N GLY A 293 6.97 -28.56 -18.42
CA GLY A 293 5.60 -28.26 -17.98
C GLY A 293 5.00 -26.97 -18.56
N VAL A 294 5.71 -26.31 -19.47
CA VAL A 294 5.27 -25.08 -20.14
C VAL A 294 4.66 -25.45 -21.49
N THR A 295 3.39 -25.11 -21.68
CA THR A 295 2.59 -25.42 -22.88
C THR A 295 2.54 -24.27 -23.87
N GLY A 296 2.90 -23.06 -23.43
CA GLY A 296 2.92 -21.87 -24.27
C GLY A 296 3.48 -20.65 -23.57
N VAL A 297 3.75 -19.61 -24.35
CA VAL A 297 4.30 -18.33 -23.90
C VAL A 297 3.44 -17.20 -24.47
N CYS A 298 3.17 -16.17 -23.66
CA CYS A 298 2.48 -14.96 -24.09
C CYS A 298 3.28 -13.72 -23.71
N GLY A 299 3.48 -12.82 -24.66
CA GLY A 299 4.30 -11.61 -24.51
C GLY A 299 5.78 -11.87 -24.82
N GLU A 300 6.59 -10.83 -24.66
CA GLU A 300 8.04 -10.86 -24.86
C GLU A 300 8.70 -10.50 -23.53
N PHE A 301 9.72 -11.26 -23.13
CA PHE A 301 10.42 -11.04 -21.87
C PHE A 301 11.84 -11.61 -21.94
N ASN A 302 12.73 -11.11 -21.10
CA ASN A 302 14.12 -11.52 -21.02
C ASN A 302 14.41 -12.30 -19.73
N PRO A 303 15.53 -13.04 -19.66
CA PRO A 303 16.00 -13.63 -18.40
C PRO A 303 16.04 -12.61 -17.27
N GLY A 304 15.39 -12.92 -16.16
CA GLY A 304 15.24 -12.03 -15.00
C GLY A 304 13.90 -11.31 -14.92
N ASP A 305 13.13 -11.26 -16.00
CA ASP A 305 11.81 -10.61 -16.00
C ASP A 305 10.77 -11.41 -15.21
N ALA A 306 9.84 -10.68 -14.61
CA ALA A 306 8.68 -11.30 -13.96
C ALA A 306 7.69 -11.81 -15.00
N VAL A 307 7.17 -13.02 -14.81
CA VAL A 307 6.14 -13.64 -15.64
C VAL A 307 5.02 -14.21 -14.79
N ARG A 308 3.79 -14.14 -15.30
CA ARG A 308 2.64 -14.84 -14.74
C ARG A 308 2.73 -16.33 -15.07
N LEU A 309 2.29 -17.17 -14.15
CA LEU A 309 2.13 -18.60 -14.35
C LEU A 309 0.62 -18.87 -14.46
N VAL A 310 0.16 -19.33 -15.62
CA VAL A 310 -1.26 -19.45 -15.94
C VAL A 310 -1.60 -20.91 -16.19
N GLY A 311 -2.62 -21.42 -15.50
CA GLY A 311 -3.10 -22.78 -15.68
C GLY A 311 -3.91 -22.97 -16.96
N PRO A 312 -4.26 -24.23 -17.31
CA PRO A 312 -5.08 -24.54 -18.49
C PRO A 312 -6.46 -23.87 -18.48
N ASP A 313 -6.99 -23.58 -17.30
CA ASP A 313 -8.26 -22.90 -17.06
C ASP A 313 -8.18 -21.37 -17.22
N GLY A 314 -7.00 -20.84 -17.54
CA GLY A 314 -6.75 -19.40 -17.63
C GLY A 314 -6.52 -18.71 -16.28
N THR A 315 -6.51 -19.45 -15.17
CA THR A 315 -6.29 -18.90 -13.84
C THR A 315 -4.81 -18.63 -13.60
N GLU A 316 -4.47 -17.45 -13.07
CA GLU A 316 -3.10 -17.18 -12.60
C GLU A 316 -2.84 -17.97 -11.31
N VAL A 317 -1.91 -18.91 -11.36
CA VAL A 317 -1.55 -19.79 -10.25
C VAL A 317 -0.30 -19.32 -9.48
N GLY A 318 0.44 -18.36 -10.03
CA GLY A 318 1.60 -17.77 -9.39
C GLY A 318 2.36 -16.80 -10.29
N ARG A 319 3.48 -16.29 -9.76
CA ARG A 319 4.44 -15.44 -10.50
C ARG A 319 5.86 -15.90 -10.23
N GLY A 320 6.74 -15.71 -11.19
CA GLY A 320 8.14 -16.09 -11.10
C GLY A 320 9.04 -15.17 -11.90
N LEU A 321 10.36 -15.27 -11.68
CA LEU A 321 11.35 -14.67 -12.55
C LEU A 321 11.79 -15.70 -13.57
N THR A 322 11.70 -15.39 -14.86
CA THR A 322 12.16 -16.30 -15.90
C THR A 322 13.69 -16.39 -15.90
N ARG A 323 14.23 -17.54 -16.31
CA ARG A 323 15.67 -17.71 -16.58
C ARG A 323 15.99 -17.72 -18.08
N LEU A 324 14.96 -17.69 -18.92
CA LEU A 324 15.02 -17.79 -20.37
C LEU A 324 14.22 -16.63 -20.97
N GLY A 325 14.64 -16.14 -22.13
CA GLY A 325 13.85 -15.22 -22.96
C GLY A 325 13.03 -15.99 -23.97
#